data_AF-A0A839T666-F1
#
_entry.id   AF-A0A839T666-F1
#
_cell.length_a   1.000
_cell.length_b   1.000
_cell.length_c   1.000
_cell.angle_alpha   90.00
_cell.angle_beta   90.00
_cell.angle_gamma   90.00
#
_symmetry.space_group_name_H-M   'P 1'
#
loop_
_entity.id
_entity.type
_entity.pdbx_description
1 polymer ?
#
loop_
_entity_poly.entity_id
_entity_poly.type
_entity_poly.pdbx_seq_one_letter_code
_entity_poly.pdbx_strand_id
1 'polypeptide(L)' 'MKQRDINPFGLRMPPKVKEWIERKSADQERSQNWLIVKILEQEMAKDERSSETAAA' A
#
# COMPACT_ATOMS: atom_id res chain seq x y z
N MET A 1 3.56 -24.04 10.45
CA MET A 1 2.91 -22.78 10.92
C MET A 1 1.57 -22.67 10.24
N LYS A 2 0.44 -22.57 10.97
CA LYS A 2 -0.87 -22.33 10.34
C LYS A 2 -0.84 -20.93 9.73
N GLN A 3 -0.79 -20.86 8.41
CA GLN A 3 -1.04 -19.63 7.66
C GLN A 3 -2.41 -19.13 8.14
N ARG A 4 -2.46 -17.97 8.80
CA ARG A 4 -3.74 -17.35 9.13
C ARG A 4 -4.39 -17.08 7.78
N ASP A 5 -5.51 -17.72 7.49
CA ASP A 5 -6.32 -17.47 6.30
C ASP A 5 -6.84 -16.04 6.38
N ILE A 6 -6.01 -15.10 5.96
CA ILE A 6 -6.41 -13.71 5.78
C ILE A 6 -7.18 -13.69 4.48
N ASN A 7 -8.51 -13.61 4.59
CA ASN A 7 -9.37 -13.45 3.44
C ASN A 7 -8.91 -12.23 2.62
N PRO A 8 -8.75 -12.36 1.29
CA PRO A 8 -8.36 -11.24 0.44
C PRO A 8 -9.35 -10.07 0.58
N PHE A 9 -8.83 -8.86 0.76
CA PHE A 9 -9.64 -7.65 0.80
C PHE A 9 -10.03 -7.22 -0.62
N GLY A 10 -11.33 -7.08 -0.88
CA GLY A 10 -11.84 -6.61 -2.17
C GLY A 10 -11.67 -5.09 -2.34
N LEU A 11 -10.53 -4.66 -2.86
CA LEU A 11 -10.26 -3.24 -3.13
C LEU A 11 -10.85 -2.80 -4.48
N ARG A 12 -11.73 -1.79 -4.48
CA ARG A 12 -12.19 -1.12 -5.70
C ARG A 12 -11.29 0.06 -6.01
N MET A 13 -10.94 0.22 -7.28
CA MET A 13 -10.07 1.30 -7.73
C MET A 13 -10.34 1.70 -9.18
N PRO A 14 -10.11 2.98 -9.57
CA PRO A 14 -10.21 3.39 -10.96
C PRO A 14 -9.24 2.61 -11.87
N PRO A 15 -9.60 2.35 -13.15
CA PRO A 15 -8.77 1.55 -14.06
C PRO A 15 -7.33 2.06 -14.18
N LYS A 16 -7.16 3.38 -14.35
CA LYS A 16 -5.85 4.04 -14.45
C LYS A 16 -4.95 3.77 -13.24
N VAL A 17 -5.52 3.73 -12.03
CA VAL A 17 -4.76 3.45 -10.81
C VAL A 17 -4.36 1.98 -10.78
N LYS A 18 -5.28 1.08 -11.16
CA LYS A 18 -5.02 -0.36 -11.22
C LYS A 18 -3.87 -0.70 -12.16
N GLU A 19 -3.90 -0.16 -13.38
CA GLU A 19 -2.86 -0.34 -14.39
C GLU A 19 -1.49 0.16 -13.89
N TRP A 20 -1.48 1.29 -13.18
CA TRP A 20 -0.25 1.81 -12.59
C TRP A 20 0.33 0.88 -11.52
N ILE A 21 -0.51 0.34 -10.63
CA ILE A 21 -0.10 -0.62 -9.59
C ILE A 21 0.43 -1.90 -10.24
N GLU A 22 -0.28 -2.44 -11.23
CA GLU A 22 0.12 -3.62 -11.98
C GLU A 22 1.53 -3.46 -12.55
N ARG A 23 1.76 -2.41 -13.35
CA ARG A 23 3.06 -2.13 -13.95
C ARG A 23 4.15 -1.95 -12.89
N LYS A 24 3.92 -1.07 -11.90
CA LYS A 24 4.94 -0.73 -10.91
C LYS A 24 5.29 -1.89 -9.96
N SER A 25 4.34 -2.80 -9.72
CA SER A 25 4.59 -4.01 -8.94
C SER A 25 5.41 -5.03 -9.72
N ALA A 26 5.15 -5.17 -11.03
CA ALA A 26 5.95 -6.01 -11.93
C ALA A 26 7.40 -5.49 -12.04
N ASP A 27 7.60 -4.19 -12.23
CA ASP A 27 8.92 -3.56 -12.31
C ASP A 27 9.76 -3.76 -11.03
N GLN A 28 9.11 -3.98 -9.88
CA GLN A 28 9.76 -4.22 -8.59
C GLN A 28 9.85 -5.70 -8.21
N GLU A 29 9.37 -6.61 -9.05
CA GLU A 29 9.28 -8.06 -8.78
C GLU A 29 8.51 -8.35 -7.47
N ARG A 30 7.42 -7.62 -7.23
CA ARG A 30 6.58 -7.74 -6.02
C ARG A 30 5.10 -7.91 -6.37
N SER A 31 4.33 -8.38 -5.40
CA SER A 31 2.88 -8.45 -5.54
C SER A 31 2.25 -7.05 -5.48
N GLN A 32 1.09 -6.88 -6.12
CA GLN A 32 0.30 -5.65 -6.05
C GLN A 32 -0.03 -5.30 -4.58
N ASN A 33 -0.40 -6.30 -3.77
CA ASN A 33 -0.69 -6.12 -2.36
C ASN A 33 0.51 -5.55 -1.60
N TRP A 34 1.72 -6.08 -1.82
CA TRP A 34 2.93 -5.56 -1.19
C TRP A 34 3.17 -4.09 -1.56
N LEU A 35 3.00 -3.73 -2.83
CA LEU A 35 3.18 -2.35 -3.27
C LEU A 35 2.14 -1.40 -2.65
N ILE A 36 0.87 -1.82 -2.61
CA ILE A 36 -0.21 -1.04 -2.00
C ILE A 36 0.10 -0.78 -0.52
N VAL A 37 0.39 -1.83 0.24
CA VAL A 37 0.70 -1.73 1.67
C VAL A 37 1.90 -0.81 1.91
N LYS A 38 2.99 -1.00 1.15
CA LYS A 38 4.18 -0.15 1.26
C LYS A 38 3.87 1.34 1.03
N ILE A 39 3.05 1.67 0.03
CA ILE A 39 2.68 3.07 -0.25
C ILE A 39 1.85 3.64 0.91
N LEU A 40 0.91 2.87 1.45
CA LEU A 40 0.07 3.29 2.57
C LEU A 40 0.91 3.51 3.84
N GLU A 41 1.82 2.57 4.16
CA GLU A 41 2.75 2.71 5.29
C GLU A 41 3.63 3.97 5.16
N GLN A 42 4.10 4.26 3.94
CA GLN A 42 4.88 5.46 3.67
C GLN A 42 4.08 6.75 3.89
N GLU A 43 2.80 6.76 3.53
CA GLU A 43 1.93 7.91 3.72
C GLU A 43 1.55 8.09 5.20
N MET A 44 1.18 7.00 5.89
CA MET A 44 0.93 7.01 7.34
C MET A 44 2.12 7.59 8.11
N ALA A 45 3.33 7.16 7.77
CA ALA A 45 4.53 7.66 8.43
C ALA A 45 4.80 9.16 8.14
N LYS A 46 4.34 9.70 6.99
CA LYS A 46 4.43 11.15 6.73
C LYS A 46 3.44 11.91 7.60
N ASP A 47 2.20 11.43 7.70
CA ASP A 47 1.16 12.06 8.52
C ASP A 47 1.59 12.12 9.99
N GLU A 48 2.15 11.02 10.52
CA GLU A 48 2.70 10.96 11.88
C GLU A 48 3.77 12.04 12.09
N ARG A 49 4.78 12.12 11.21
CA ARG A 49 5.84 13.14 11.30
C ARG A 49 5.31 14.57 11.17
N SER A 50 4.34 14.80 10.29
CA SER A 50 3.73 16.11 10.10
C SER A 50 2.90 16.54 11.31
N SER A 51 2.20 15.60 11.97
CA SER A 51 1.45 15.85 13.20
C SER A 51 2.36 16.19 14.39
N GLU A 52 3.54 15.57 14.45
CA GLU A 52 4.53 15.80 15.50
C GLU A 52 5.22 17.17 15.36
N THR A 53 5.39 17.64 14.11
CA THR A 53 5.97 18.97 13.82
C THR A 53 4.96 20.11 14.04
N ALA A 54 3.65 19.84 13.95
CA ALA A 54 2.60 20.84 14.21
C ALA A 54 2.26 21.01 15.70
N ALA A 55 2.68 20.07 16.55
CA ALA A 55 2.42 20.06 17.99
C ALA A 55 3.61 20.55 18.85
N ALA A 56 4.74 20.90 18.23
CA ALA A 56 5.96 21.42 18.86
C ALA A 56 6.15 22.92 18.56
#